data_AF-A0A5B7A697-F1
#
_entry.id   AF-A0A5B7A697-F1
#
_cell.length_a   1.000
_cell.length_b   1.000
_cell.length_c   1.000
_cell.angle_alpha   90.00
_cell.angle_beta   90.00
_cell.angle_gamma   90.00
#
_symmetry.space_group_name_H-M   'P 1'
#
loop_
_entity.id
_entity.type
_entity.pdbx_description
1 polymer ?
#
loop_
_entity_poly.entity_id
_entity_poly.type
_entity_poly.pdbx_seq_one_letter_code
_entity_poly.pdbx_strand_id
1 'polypeptide(L)'
;MSIKETGSTVLDVAGTFSDRPLFFGGPIKQGLFVVSPKGGDDIDGVGKSGVFEEIMKGLYYGTKESVGCAAEMVKRDVVGVSDFRFFDGYCGWKKEQLKDEIEAGYWTVAACSPSVIGLASVGSVGLWEEILGLMGPRKVL
;
A
#
# COMPACT_ATOMS: atom_id res chain seq x y z
N MET A 1 -35.36 0.46 -30.97
CA MET A 1 -34.32 -0.26 -30.21
C MET A 1 -33.55 0.77 -29.41
N SER A 2 -33.70 0.76 -28.08
CA SER A 2 -33.01 1.70 -27.19
C SER A 2 -31.74 1.01 -26.69
N ILE A 3 -30.59 1.50 -27.11
CA ILE A 3 -29.30 1.04 -26.58
C ILE A 3 -29.22 1.61 -25.17
N LYS A 4 -29.46 0.76 -24.16
CA LYS A 4 -29.09 1.08 -22.79
C LYS A 4 -27.58 1.17 -22.76
N GLU A 5 -27.06 2.40 -22.68
CA GLU A 5 -25.68 2.61 -22.30
C GLU A 5 -25.49 2.04 -20.90
N THR A 6 -24.80 0.91 -20.82
CA THR A 6 -24.27 0.38 -19.57
C THR A 6 -23.25 1.40 -19.09
N GLY A 7 -23.64 2.26 -18.14
CA GLY A 7 -22.75 3.20 -17.49
C GLY A 7 -21.51 2.46 -16.99
N SER A 8 -20.39 2.72 -17.63
CA SER A 8 -19.11 2.11 -17.30
C SER A 8 -18.68 2.60 -15.93
N THR A 9 -18.74 1.72 -14.93
CA THR A 9 -18.17 1.94 -13.59
C THR A 9 -16.66 2.23 -13.63
N VAL A 10 -16.01 2.03 -14.79
CA VAL A 10 -14.59 2.32 -15.03
C VAL A 10 -14.31 3.82 -15.04
N LEU A 11 -15.29 4.67 -15.38
CA LEU A 11 -15.08 6.13 -15.49
C LEU A 11 -14.85 6.82 -14.14
N ASP A 12 -15.35 6.26 -13.04
CA ASP A 12 -15.29 6.91 -11.72
C ASP A 12 -14.01 6.57 -10.93
N VAL A 13 -13.39 5.43 -11.25
CA VAL A 13 -12.13 4.99 -10.62
C VAL A 13 -10.95 5.86 -11.07
N ALA A 14 -10.87 6.16 -12.36
CA ALA A 14 -9.79 6.97 -12.93
C ALA A 14 -9.79 8.40 -12.36
N GLY A 15 -10.97 8.97 -12.09
CA GLY A 15 -11.09 10.27 -11.44
C GLY A 15 -10.66 10.25 -9.97
N THR A 16 -11.11 9.24 -9.21
CA THR A 16 -10.92 9.16 -7.75
C THR A 16 -9.44 9.20 -7.33
N PHE A 17 -8.54 8.57 -8.09
CA PHE A 17 -7.12 8.45 -7.75
C PHE A 17 -6.17 9.15 -8.74
N SER A 18 -6.69 9.97 -9.65
CA SER A 18 -5.93 10.61 -10.74
C SER A 18 -4.71 11.41 -10.26
N ASP A 19 -4.82 12.09 -9.13
CA ASP A 19 -3.75 12.93 -8.57
C ASP A 19 -2.75 12.15 -7.69
N ARG A 20 -2.89 10.82 -7.58
CA ARG A 20 -2.02 10.01 -6.72
C ARG A 20 -0.74 9.59 -7.43
N PRO A 21 0.43 9.73 -6.78
CA PRO A 21 1.68 9.27 -7.35
C PRO A 21 1.68 7.74 -7.48
N LEU A 22 2.21 7.27 -8.60
CA LEU A 22 2.49 5.87 -8.87
C LEU A 22 3.96 5.60 -8.57
N PHE A 23 4.22 4.68 -7.63
CA PHE A 23 5.58 4.30 -7.25
C PHE A 23 6.02 3.06 -8.03
N PHE A 24 7.31 2.92 -8.29
CA PHE A 24 7.85 1.68 -8.82
C PHE A 24 8.00 0.67 -7.67
N GLY A 25 7.19 -0.39 -7.68
CA GLY A 25 7.21 -1.41 -6.63
C GLY A 25 8.13 -2.59 -6.95
N GLY A 26 8.45 -2.81 -8.22
CA GLY A 26 9.45 -3.81 -8.62
C GLY A 26 9.32 -4.30 -10.07
N PRO A 27 10.20 -5.23 -10.49
CA PRO A 27 10.32 -5.64 -11.88
C PRO A 27 9.18 -6.53 -12.38
N ILE A 28 8.39 -7.15 -11.49
CA ILE A 28 7.28 -8.02 -11.86
C ILE A 28 6.05 -7.16 -12.08
N LYS A 29 5.53 -7.11 -13.32
CA LYS A 29 4.44 -6.22 -13.72
C LYS A 29 3.09 -6.65 -13.14
N GLN A 30 2.57 -5.86 -12.21
CA GLN A 30 1.20 -5.98 -11.68
C GLN A 30 0.81 -4.65 -11.02
N GLY A 31 -0.46 -4.23 -11.12
CA GLY A 31 -0.94 -3.06 -10.38
C GLY A 31 -1.30 -3.44 -8.95
N LEU A 32 -0.64 -2.83 -7.98
CA LEU A 32 -0.94 -3.01 -6.55
C LEU A 32 -1.22 -1.67 -5.88
N PHE A 33 -1.96 -1.71 -4.80
CA PHE A 33 -2.06 -0.59 -3.88
C PHE A 33 -1.99 -1.08 -2.44
N VAL A 34 -1.50 -0.19 -1.58
CA VAL A 34 -1.50 -0.37 -0.13
C VAL A 34 -2.35 0.73 0.49
N VAL A 35 -3.19 0.37 1.46
CA VAL A 35 -4.04 1.30 2.18
C VAL A 35 -3.81 1.18 3.68
N SER A 36 -3.65 2.33 4.35
CA SER A 36 -3.64 2.41 5.81
C SER A 36 -4.65 3.45 6.26
N PRO A 37 -5.79 3.02 6.83
CA PRO A 37 -6.81 3.94 7.30
C PRO A 37 -6.29 4.84 8.42
N LYS A 38 -6.64 6.13 8.39
CA LYS A 38 -6.24 7.09 9.44
C LYS A 38 -7.05 6.90 10.73
N GLY A 39 -6.56 6.07 11.64
CA GLY A 39 -7.10 5.90 12.99
C GLY A 39 -6.65 4.57 13.59
N GLY A 40 -6.00 4.64 14.76
CA GLY A 40 -5.56 3.46 15.49
C GLY A 40 -6.73 2.58 15.93
N ASP A 41 -6.45 1.28 16.11
CA ASP A 41 -7.22 0.18 16.72
C ASP A 41 -8.73 0.00 16.45
N ASP A 42 -9.46 1.01 15.94
CA ASP A 42 -10.91 1.03 15.75
C ASP A 42 -11.35 1.11 14.28
N ILE A 43 -10.43 1.17 13.30
CA ILE A 43 -10.80 1.15 11.87
C ILE A 43 -10.88 -0.28 11.35
N ASP A 44 -11.94 -0.93 11.79
CA ASP A 44 -12.32 -2.26 11.37
C ASP A 44 -13.12 -2.22 10.04
N GLY A 45 -13.32 -1.05 9.42
CA GLY A 45 -14.12 -0.93 8.18
C GLY A 45 -13.47 -1.61 6.98
N VAL A 46 -12.14 -1.50 6.84
CA VAL A 46 -11.39 -2.17 5.77
C VAL A 46 -11.20 -3.65 6.11
N GLY A 47 -10.76 -3.98 7.33
CA GLY A 47 -10.61 -5.36 7.80
C GLY A 47 -11.92 -6.17 7.74
N LYS A 48 -13.03 -5.64 8.27
CA LYS A 48 -14.36 -6.29 8.23
C LYS A 48 -14.89 -6.50 6.82
N SER A 49 -14.49 -5.66 5.86
CA SER A 49 -14.99 -5.80 4.48
C SER A 49 -14.51 -7.10 3.82
N GLY A 50 -13.35 -7.63 4.25
CA GLY A 50 -12.72 -8.80 3.63
C GLY A 50 -12.33 -8.59 2.16
N VAL A 51 -12.34 -7.34 1.67
CA VAL A 51 -12.08 -7.01 0.26
C VAL A 51 -10.58 -6.92 -0.03
N PHE A 52 -9.79 -6.53 0.96
CA PHE A 52 -8.34 -6.38 0.87
C PHE A 52 -7.64 -7.36 1.81
N GLU A 53 -6.44 -7.75 1.42
CA GLU A 53 -5.61 -8.68 2.20
C GLU A 53 -4.82 -7.92 3.25
N GLU A 54 -4.80 -8.43 4.48
CA GLU A 54 -4.08 -7.81 5.59
C GLU A 54 -2.59 -8.17 5.54
N ILE A 55 -1.72 -7.15 5.47
CA ILE A 55 -0.26 -7.33 5.61
C ILE A 55 0.08 -7.39 7.09
N MET A 56 -0.47 -6.44 7.85
CA MET A 56 -0.35 -6.33 9.29
C MET A 56 -1.48 -5.44 9.82
N LYS A 57 -1.73 -5.46 11.13
CA LYS A 57 -2.79 -4.66 11.77
C LYS A 57 -2.73 -3.19 11.29
N GLY A 58 -3.81 -2.74 10.63
CA GLY A 58 -3.94 -1.38 10.12
C GLY A 58 -3.25 -1.10 8.77
N LEU A 59 -2.83 -2.16 8.06
CA LEU A 59 -2.22 -2.07 6.73
C LEU A 59 -2.72 -3.21 5.83
N TYR A 60 -3.34 -2.83 4.73
CA TYR A 60 -3.96 -3.76 3.79
C TYR A 60 -3.45 -3.51 2.38
N TYR A 61 -3.46 -4.55 1.54
CA TYR A 61 -3.16 -4.41 0.13
C TYR A 61 -4.27 -4.95 -0.76
N GLY A 62 -4.36 -4.37 -1.94
CA GLY A 62 -5.23 -4.83 -3.01
C GLY A 62 -4.52 -4.77 -4.35
N THR A 63 -5.19 -5.33 -5.35
CA THR A 63 -4.68 -5.41 -6.72
C THR A 63 -5.54 -4.52 -7.62
N LYS A 64 -5.14 -4.39 -8.89
CA LYS A 64 -5.92 -3.69 -9.90
C LYS A 64 -7.37 -4.16 -9.99
N GLU A 65 -7.66 -5.42 -9.68
CA GLU A 65 -9.01 -5.97 -9.71
C GLU A 65 -9.90 -5.42 -8.57
N SER A 66 -9.32 -5.09 -7.41
CA SER A 66 -10.07 -4.57 -6.25
C SER A 66 -10.07 -3.04 -6.15
N VAL A 67 -9.47 -2.33 -7.11
CA VAL A 67 -9.42 -0.85 -7.14
C VAL A 67 -10.82 -0.21 -7.22
N GLY A 68 -11.79 -0.88 -7.85
CA GLY A 68 -13.17 -0.42 -7.90
C GLY A 68 -13.79 -0.37 -6.50
N CYS A 69 -13.51 -1.37 -5.67
CA CYS A 69 -13.94 -1.38 -4.28
C CYS A 69 -13.23 -0.31 -3.45
N ALA A 70 -11.95 -0.05 -3.71
CA ALA A 70 -11.23 1.06 -3.10
C ALA A 70 -11.88 2.41 -3.41
N ALA A 71 -12.27 2.66 -4.67
CA ALA A 71 -12.97 3.88 -5.05
C ALA A 71 -14.33 4.00 -4.34
N GLU A 72 -15.09 2.91 -4.22
CA GLU A 72 -16.35 2.91 -3.46
C GLU A 72 -16.15 3.20 -1.97
N MET A 73 -15.08 2.69 -1.34
CA MET A 73 -14.77 2.98 0.05
C MET A 73 -14.42 4.46 0.26
N VAL A 74 -13.70 5.07 -0.69
CA VAL A 74 -13.44 6.52 -0.69
C VAL A 74 -14.72 7.32 -0.80
N LYS A 75 -15.62 6.97 -1.73
CA LYS A 75 -16.91 7.66 -1.89
C LYS A 75 -17.79 7.59 -0.65
N ARG A 76 -17.68 6.49 0.12
CA ARG A 76 -18.40 6.28 1.37
C ARG A 76 -17.70 6.86 2.59
N ASP A 77 -16.59 7.59 2.39
CA ASP A 77 -15.78 8.21 3.44
C ASP A 77 -15.24 7.21 4.49
N VAL A 78 -15.07 5.94 4.08
CA VAL A 78 -14.49 4.88 4.94
C VAL A 78 -12.97 5.05 5.04
N VAL A 79 -12.35 5.52 3.97
CA VAL A 79 -10.91 5.78 3.85
C VAL A 79 -10.70 6.99 2.95
N GLY A 80 -9.69 7.80 3.23
CA GLY A 80 -9.35 8.94 2.39
C GLY A 80 -8.53 8.53 1.17
N VAL A 81 -8.62 9.29 0.07
CA VAL A 81 -7.72 9.14 -1.09
C VAL A 81 -6.23 9.18 -0.65
N SER A 82 -5.92 10.01 0.35
CA SER A 82 -4.57 10.17 0.93
C SER A 82 -4.02 8.91 1.60
N ASP A 83 -4.86 7.92 1.84
CA ASP A 83 -4.52 6.72 2.60
C ASP A 83 -4.02 5.60 1.68
N PHE A 84 -4.18 5.75 0.35
CA PHE A 84 -3.82 4.78 -0.69
C PHE A 84 -2.51 5.07 -1.41
N ARG A 85 -1.51 4.20 -1.31
CA ARG A 85 -0.31 4.28 -2.16
C ARG A 85 -0.38 3.26 -3.29
N PHE A 86 -0.13 3.69 -4.52
CA PHE A 86 -0.18 2.85 -5.71
C PHE A 86 1.22 2.47 -6.18
N PHE A 87 1.37 1.23 -6.60
CA PHE A 87 2.63 0.65 -7.07
C PHE A 87 2.44 0.01 -8.44
N ASP A 88 3.39 0.31 -9.34
CA ASP A 88 3.59 -0.46 -10.56
C ASP A 88 4.62 -1.55 -10.28
N GLY A 89 4.11 -2.77 -10.25
CA GLY A 89 4.86 -3.98 -10.00
C GLY A 89 5.21 -4.23 -8.54
N TYR A 90 5.87 -5.36 -8.32
CA TYR A 90 6.39 -5.78 -7.01
C TYR A 90 7.70 -6.56 -7.16
N CYS A 91 8.45 -6.62 -6.07
CA CYS A 91 9.58 -7.52 -5.94
C CYS A 91 9.08 -8.89 -5.49
N GLY A 92 9.41 -9.91 -6.26
CA GLY A 92 9.12 -11.31 -5.92
C GLY A 92 10.41 -12.09 -5.82
N TRP A 93 10.45 -12.98 -4.83
CA TRP A 93 11.56 -13.91 -4.65
C TRP A 93 11.11 -15.32 -4.97
N LYS A 94 12.04 -16.13 -5.49
CA LYS A 94 11.83 -17.58 -5.55
C LYS A 94 11.89 -18.15 -4.13
N LYS A 95 11.44 -19.40 -4.00
CA LYS A 95 11.55 -20.15 -2.73
C LYS A 95 13.01 -20.13 -2.23
N GLU A 96 13.18 -19.88 -0.93
CA GLU A 96 14.46 -19.69 -0.21
C GLU A 96 15.34 -18.51 -0.65
N GLN A 97 15.15 -17.92 -1.84
CA GLN A 97 16.03 -16.86 -2.35
C GLN A 97 16.15 -15.67 -1.40
N LEU A 98 15.05 -15.16 -0.85
CA LEU A 98 15.10 -14.03 0.09
C LEU A 98 15.89 -14.38 1.36
N LYS A 99 15.74 -15.62 1.85
CA LYS A 99 16.44 -16.10 3.03
C LYS A 99 17.93 -16.20 2.76
N ASP A 100 18.32 -16.81 1.64
CA ASP A 100 19.71 -16.93 1.23
C ASP A 100 20.36 -15.54 1.03
N GLU A 101 19.62 -14.58 0.47
CA GLU A 101 20.12 -13.22 0.29
C GLU A 101 20.33 -12.48 1.61
N ILE A 102 19.46 -12.70 2.62
CA ILE A 102 19.65 -12.18 3.97
C ILE A 102 20.87 -12.82 4.63
N GLU A 103 21.02 -14.15 4.55
CA GLU A 103 22.15 -14.88 5.12
C GLU A 103 23.49 -14.49 4.46
N ALA A 104 23.48 -14.18 3.16
CA ALA A 104 24.61 -13.67 2.42
C ALA A 104 24.93 -12.18 2.71
N GLY A 105 24.09 -11.49 3.49
CA GLY A 105 24.30 -10.10 3.89
C GLY A 105 23.91 -9.07 2.83
N TYR A 106 23.14 -9.44 1.80
CA TYR A 106 22.62 -8.48 0.82
C TYR A 106 21.50 -7.61 1.38
N TRP A 107 20.74 -8.12 2.35
CA TRP A 107 19.63 -7.42 3.00
C TRP A 107 19.83 -7.32 4.50
N THR A 108 19.47 -6.18 5.07
CA THR A 108 19.27 -6.01 6.51
C THR A 108 17.79 -5.85 6.79
N VAL A 109 17.27 -6.59 7.76
CA VAL A 109 15.83 -6.58 8.09
C VAL A 109 15.56 -5.66 9.28
N ALA A 110 14.49 -4.87 9.18
CA ALA A 110 13.97 -4.03 10.25
C ALA A 110 12.54 -4.45 10.60
N ALA A 111 12.14 -4.27 11.87
CA ALA A 111 10.75 -4.40 12.24
C ALA A 111 9.93 -3.24 11.64
N CYS A 112 8.87 -3.56 10.92
CA CYS A 112 8.00 -2.57 10.29
C CYS A 112 6.73 -2.34 11.11
N SER A 113 6.15 -1.15 10.97
CA SER A 113 4.81 -0.79 11.43
C SER A 113 4.16 0.15 10.40
N PRO A 114 2.82 0.34 10.44
CA PRO A 114 2.17 1.30 9.55
C PRO A 114 2.75 2.71 9.66
N SER A 115 3.21 3.10 10.86
CA SER A 115 3.88 4.38 11.09
C SER A 115 5.24 4.47 10.39
N VAL A 116 6.03 3.39 10.37
CA VAL A 116 7.33 3.34 9.67
C VAL A 116 7.14 3.36 8.15
N ILE A 117 6.09 2.72 7.63
CA ILE A 117 5.84 2.66 6.17
C ILE A 117 5.40 4.03 5.60
N GLY A 118 5.01 4.97 6.48
CA GLY A 118 4.97 6.39 6.14
C GLY A 118 4.12 6.70 4.91
N LEU A 119 2.88 6.18 4.84
CA LEU A 119 1.98 6.46 3.72
C LEU A 119 1.63 7.96 3.60
N ALA A 120 1.75 8.70 4.70
CA ALA A 120 1.54 10.14 4.80
C ALA A 120 2.70 11.01 4.26
N SER A 121 3.92 10.49 4.15
CA SER A 121 5.10 11.23 3.68
C SER A 121 5.39 10.96 2.20
N VAL A 122 4.43 11.29 1.33
CA VAL A 122 4.66 11.30 -0.11
C VAL A 122 5.78 12.30 -0.44
N GLY A 123 6.91 11.81 -0.97
CA GLY A 123 8.02 12.66 -1.44
C GLY A 123 9.12 12.94 -0.42
N SER A 124 9.15 12.27 0.74
CA SER A 124 10.31 12.37 1.63
C SER A 124 11.48 11.57 1.05
N VAL A 125 12.53 12.27 0.62
CA VAL A 125 13.87 11.72 0.28
C VAL A 125 14.58 11.26 1.58
N GLY A 126 13.85 10.61 2.47
CA GLY A 126 14.22 10.45 3.88
C GLY A 126 13.76 9.15 4.53
N LEU A 127 12.91 8.34 3.88
CA LEU A 127 12.46 7.08 4.47
C LEU A 127 13.64 6.13 4.71
N TRP A 128 14.59 6.09 3.78
CA TRP A 128 15.78 5.27 3.91
C TRP A 128 16.66 5.73 5.09
N GLU A 129 16.90 7.03 5.18
CA GLU A 129 17.66 7.66 6.26
C GLU A 129 16.98 7.50 7.62
N GLU A 130 15.64 7.60 7.66
CA GLU A 130 14.84 7.39 8.86
C GLU A 130 14.93 5.94 9.33
N ILE A 131 14.76 4.97 8.42
CA ILE A 131 14.89 3.54 8.74
C ILE A 131 16.30 3.23 9.22
N LEU A 132 17.35 3.70 8.53
CA LEU A 132 18.73 3.52 8.98
C LEU A 132 18.96 4.16 10.35
N GLY A 133 18.38 5.33 10.60
CA GLY A 133 18.41 5.99 11.90
C GLY A 133 17.74 5.17 13.01
N LEU A 134 16.59 4.55 12.72
CA LEU A 134 15.86 3.67 13.64
C LEU A 134 16.61 2.36 13.92
N MET A 135 17.37 1.87 12.96
CA MET A 135 18.20 0.66 13.09
C MET A 135 19.55 0.92 13.77
N GLY A 136 19.96 2.19 13.89
CA GLY A 136 21.19 2.58 14.56
C GLY A 136 21.19 2.26 16.06
N PRO A 137 22.37 2.21 16.70
CA PRO A 137 22.47 1.95 18.14
C PRO A 137 21.68 3.00 18.92
N ARG A 138 20.79 2.55 19.82
CA ARG A 138 20.17 3.44 20.81
C ARG A 138 21.28 4.10 21.61
N LYS A 139 21.45 5.41 21.44
CA LYS A 139 22.16 6.22 22.43
C LYS A 139 21.32 6.20 23.70
N VAL A 140 21.67 5.30 24.61
CA VAL A 140 21.20 5.37 25.99
C VAL A 140 21.94 6.56 26.59
N LEU A 141 21.21 7.66 26.82
CA LEU A 141 21.65 8.75 27.69
C LEU A 141 21.47 8.33 29.15
#